data_AF-A0A8T4SE36-F1
#
_entry.id   AF-A0A8T4SE36-F1
#
_cell.length_a   1.000
_cell.length_b   1.000
_cell.length_c   1.000
_cell.angle_alpha   90.00
_cell.angle_beta   90.00
_cell.angle_gamma   90.00
#
_symmetry.space_group_name_H-M   'P 1'
#
loop_
_entity.id
_entity.type
_entity.pdbx_description
1 polymer ?
#
loop_
_entity_poly.entity_id
_entity_poly.type
_entity_poly.pdbx_seq_one_letter_code
_entity_poly.pdbx_strand_id
1 'polypeptide(L)'
;MSQIVQIKSLVLAAVTDKIGYVKARKEADKLASEHGLRVADTPMAIQAMANHPEVREAIRPGWIDTITGEYHGQRDGDSSYETWHSVGSLATAKGLEKVFSKVGEYAFMQIADDEWIAVGKGNYNGQDVARIHLDDVKKGSVPAAGTPYTVFIRLGKDKANINDRGQLTYDTFMSDDRVLMIAGSPDNREALAKMLFGRKEYGGEGWSNIGSYHRINEVGFDAQAKGRLVYLNNNSVGLVGDGNINNLYGRFVVVGAVAREKSAPLSIVQPTLEQTLAVIK
;
A
#
# COMPACT_ATOMS: atom_id res chain seq x y z
N MET A 1 19.81 4.17 6.44
CA MET A 1 19.92 3.99 7.91
C MET A 1 18.50 4.14 8.38
N SER A 2 17.87 3.08 8.90
CA SER A 2 16.46 3.17 9.31
C SER A 2 16.29 4.21 10.42
N GLN A 3 15.42 5.20 10.21
CA GLN A 3 15.10 6.21 11.23
C GLN A 3 13.81 5.79 11.95
N ILE A 4 13.97 5.36 13.20
CA ILE A 4 12.81 5.04 14.05
C ILE A 4 12.31 6.35 14.65
N VAL A 5 11.22 6.89 14.11
CA VAL A 5 10.50 8.02 14.70
C VAL A 5 9.40 7.45 15.59
N GLN A 6 9.63 7.38 16.90
CA GLN A 6 8.58 6.96 17.84
C GLN A 6 7.62 8.12 18.08
N ILE A 7 6.41 7.99 17.57
CA ILE A 7 5.36 8.99 17.74
C ILE A 7 4.50 8.58 18.94
N LYS A 8 4.19 9.52 19.87
CA LYS A 8 3.39 9.29 21.11
C LYS A 8 1.90 9.05 20.84
N SER A 9 1.58 8.35 19.76
CA SER A 9 0.23 8.05 19.31
C SER A 9 -0.16 6.61 19.63
N LEU A 10 -1.46 6.31 19.70
CA LEU A 10 -1.95 4.93 19.78
C LEU A 10 -1.59 4.12 18.53
N VAL A 11 -1.06 4.76 17.50
CA VAL A 11 -0.46 4.12 16.33
C VAL A 11 1.02 4.49 16.25
N LEU A 12 1.89 3.48 16.24
CA LEU A 12 3.31 3.66 15.95
C LEU A 12 3.50 3.60 14.44
N ALA A 13 4.17 4.59 13.86
CA ALA A 13 4.63 4.57 12.49
C ALA A 13 6.15 4.72 12.45
N ALA A 14 6.84 3.80 11.79
CA ALA A 14 8.28 3.95 11.54
C ALA A 14 8.58 3.77 10.05
N VAL A 15 9.56 4.52 9.57
CA VAL A 15 9.88 4.62 8.14
C VAL A 15 11.30 4.09 7.93
N THR A 16 11.44 3.12 7.03
CA THR A 16 12.76 2.65 6.58
C THR A 16 13.04 3.20 5.18
N ASP A 17 14.28 3.65 4.90
CA ASP A 17 14.59 4.54 3.77
C ASP A 17 15.81 4.19 2.89
N LYS A 18 15.76 4.73 1.66
CA LYS A 18 16.81 5.03 0.64
C LYS A 18 18.02 4.10 0.54
N ILE A 19 17.77 2.80 0.68
CA ILE A 19 18.69 1.72 0.32
C ILE A 19 18.00 0.83 -0.71
N GLY A 20 18.75 -0.10 -1.34
CA GLY A 20 18.22 -1.08 -2.30
C GLY A 20 16.82 -1.60 -1.91
N TYR A 21 15.84 -1.55 -2.81
CA TYR A 21 14.41 -1.83 -2.52
C TYR A 21 14.17 -3.08 -1.67
N VAL A 22 14.78 -4.21 -2.04
CA VAL A 22 14.69 -5.48 -1.29
C VAL A 22 15.34 -5.36 0.11
N LYS A 23 16.43 -4.61 0.25
CA LYS A 23 17.09 -4.36 1.54
C LYS A 23 16.21 -3.49 2.43
N ALA A 24 15.64 -2.40 1.91
CA ALA A 24 14.69 -1.57 2.63
C ALA A 24 13.50 -2.42 3.11
N ARG A 25 13.02 -3.35 2.28
CA ARG A 25 11.95 -4.26 2.69
C ARG A 25 12.36 -5.22 3.81
N LYS A 26 13.56 -5.81 3.73
CA LYS A 26 14.10 -6.68 4.80
C LYS A 26 14.23 -5.92 6.12
N GLU A 27 14.65 -4.65 6.09
CA GLU A 27 14.68 -3.78 7.27
C GLU A 27 13.27 -3.50 7.81
N ALA A 28 12.28 -3.24 6.94
CA ALA A 28 10.89 -3.08 7.33
C ALA A 28 10.33 -4.33 8.04
N ASP A 29 10.54 -5.51 7.46
CA ASP A 29 10.05 -6.78 8.02
C ASP A 29 10.71 -7.05 9.39
N LYS A 30 12.01 -6.76 9.53
CA LYS A 30 12.73 -6.86 10.81
C LYS A 30 12.14 -5.91 11.86
N LEU A 31 11.98 -4.63 11.50
CA LEU A 31 11.44 -3.61 12.39
C LEU A 31 10.00 -3.92 12.82
N ALA A 32 9.18 -4.43 11.89
CA ALA A 32 7.83 -4.88 12.18
C ALA A 32 7.83 -5.99 13.23
N SER A 33 8.69 -6.99 13.06
CA SER A 33 8.84 -8.10 14.02
C SER A 33 9.35 -7.64 15.39
N GLU A 34 10.35 -6.75 15.43
CA GLU A 34 10.98 -6.28 16.68
C GLU A 34 10.03 -5.45 17.56
N HIS A 35 9.06 -4.77 16.95
CA HIS A 35 8.16 -3.85 17.64
C HIS A 35 6.68 -4.27 17.63
N GLY A 36 6.37 -5.49 17.16
CA GLY A 36 4.98 -5.95 17.04
C GLY A 36 4.13 -5.11 16.08
N LEU A 37 4.76 -4.54 15.05
CA LEU A 37 4.12 -3.74 14.00
C LEU A 37 3.90 -4.60 12.74
N ARG A 38 3.37 -3.98 11.69
CA ARG A 38 3.14 -4.61 10.38
C ARG A 38 3.59 -3.68 9.28
N VAL A 39 4.20 -4.20 8.21
CA VAL A 39 4.49 -3.39 7.03
C VAL A 39 3.17 -2.96 6.38
N ALA A 40 3.05 -1.68 6.06
CA ALA A 40 1.81 -1.06 5.58
C ALA A 40 1.40 -1.55 4.18
N ASP A 41 0.20 -2.09 4.06
CA ASP A 41 -0.54 -2.04 2.81
C ASP A 41 -1.17 -0.64 2.64
N THR A 42 -1.68 -0.34 1.45
CA THR A 42 -2.27 0.97 1.17
C THR A 42 -3.43 1.33 2.11
N PRO A 43 -4.44 0.46 2.34
CA PRO A 43 -5.49 0.70 3.32
C PRO A 43 -4.96 1.08 4.71
N MET A 44 -3.97 0.34 5.20
CA MET A 44 -3.42 0.54 6.54
C MET A 44 -2.63 1.85 6.65
N ALA A 45 -1.88 2.22 5.60
CA ALA A 45 -1.20 3.50 5.52
C ALA A 45 -2.19 4.68 5.53
N ILE A 46 -3.26 4.59 4.72
CA ILE A 46 -4.30 5.64 4.66
C ILE A 46 -4.95 5.83 6.02
N GLN A 47 -5.36 4.74 6.69
CA GLN A 47 -6.01 4.82 8.00
C GLN A 47 -5.07 5.40 9.06
N ALA A 48 -3.80 5.01 9.06
CA ALA A 48 -2.82 5.55 9.99
C ALA A 48 -2.63 7.06 9.78
N MET A 49 -2.50 7.53 8.54
CA MET A 49 -2.38 8.96 8.24
C MET A 49 -3.65 9.75 8.55
N ALA A 50 -4.83 9.17 8.33
CA ALA A 50 -6.12 9.83 8.56
C ALA A 50 -6.40 10.01 10.05
N ASN A 51 -6.13 8.97 10.86
CA ASN A 51 -6.43 8.99 12.30
C ASN A 51 -5.38 9.72 13.12
N HIS A 52 -4.15 9.86 12.60
CA HIS A 52 -3.00 10.39 13.33
C HIS A 52 -2.23 11.40 12.48
N PRO A 53 -2.55 12.71 12.60
CA PRO A 53 -1.86 13.78 11.87
C PRO A 53 -0.33 13.71 11.97
N GLU A 54 0.19 13.34 13.13
CA GLU A 54 1.60 13.16 13.40
C GLU A 54 2.23 12.03 12.56
N VAL A 55 1.51 10.93 12.31
CA VAL A 55 1.92 9.86 11.39
C VAL A 55 1.93 10.37 9.96
N ARG A 56 0.91 11.13 9.58
CA ARG A 56 0.86 11.80 8.28
C ARG A 56 2.05 12.74 8.06
N GLU A 57 2.42 13.55 9.05
CA GLU A 57 3.59 14.44 8.94
C GLU A 57 4.91 13.68 8.81
N ALA A 58 5.07 12.52 9.47
CA ALA A 58 6.26 11.69 9.34
C ALA A 58 6.37 11.02 7.95
N ILE A 59 5.23 10.70 7.36
CA ILE A 59 5.13 10.04 6.06
C ILE A 59 5.25 11.03 4.89
N ARG A 60 4.58 12.19 5.00
CA ARG A 60 4.40 13.23 3.98
C ARG A 60 5.66 13.67 3.21
N PRO A 61 6.89 13.71 3.78
CA PRO A 61 8.06 14.25 3.07
C PRO A 61 8.53 13.49 1.82
N GLY A 62 7.78 12.53 1.28
CA GLY A 62 8.13 11.81 0.04
C GLY A 62 7.06 10.82 -0.42
N TRP A 63 7.50 9.66 -0.89
CA TRP A 63 6.61 8.54 -1.25
C TRP A 63 6.66 7.42 -0.20
N ILE A 64 5.66 6.54 -0.21
CA ILE A 64 5.65 5.28 0.52
C ILE A 64 5.43 4.15 -0.48
N ASP A 65 6.32 3.17 -0.43
CA ASP A 65 6.10 1.87 -1.02
C ASP A 65 5.19 1.05 -0.09
N THR A 66 4.05 0.62 -0.62
CA THR A 66 3.10 -0.21 0.12
C THR A 66 3.21 -1.65 -0.32
N ILE A 67 2.74 -2.56 0.52
CA ILE A 67 2.67 -3.99 0.19
C ILE A 67 1.39 -4.35 -0.57
N THR A 68 0.65 -3.32 -1.03
CA THR A 68 -0.42 -3.48 -2.01
C THR A 68 0.17 -3.54 -3.40
N GLY A 69 -0.26 -4.51 -4.20
CA GLY A 69 0.11 -4.58 -5.60
C GLY A 69 -1.09 -4.61 -6.54
N GLU A 70 -0.85 -4.18 -7.77
CA GLU A 70 -1.75 -4.34 -8.91
C GLU A 70 -1.30 -5.55 -9.74
N TYR A 71 -2.23 -6.40 -10.13
CA TYR A 71 -1.97 -7.68 -10.76
C TYR A 71 -2.88 -7.92 -11.94
N HIS A 72 -2.31 -8.39 -13.05
CA HIS A 72 -3.02 -8.63 -14.31
C HIS A 72 -2.74 -10.06 -14.76
N GLY A 73 -3.77 -10.74 -15.27
CA GLY A 73 -3.61 -12.06 -15.89
C GLY A 73 -4.94 -12.68 -16.30
N GLN A 74 -4.89 -13.84 -16.97
CA GLN A 74 -6.11 -14.60 -17.30
C GLN A 74 -6.61 -15.39 -16.08
N ARG A 75 -7.93 -15.39 -15.88
CA ARG A 75 -8.63 -16.32 -14.98
C ARG A 75 -9.80 -16.93 -15.72
N ASP A 76 -9.78 -18.26 -15.86
CA ASP A 76 -10.87 -19.01 -16.49
C ASP A 76 -11.27 -18.46 -17.89
N GLY A 77 -10.29 -17.95 -18.63
CA GLY A 77 -10.46 -17.36 -19.96
C GLY A 77 -10.85 -15.88 -19.98
N ASP A 78 -10.95 -15.22 -18.83
CA ASP A 78 -11.21 -13.79 -18.70
C ASP A 78 -9.96 -13.00 -18.27
N SER A 79 -9.76 -11.82 -18.87
CA SER A 79 -8.77 -10.85 -18.42
C SER A 79 -9.15 -10.30 -17.04
N SER A 80 -8.40 -10.69 -16.00
CA SER A 80 -8.61 -10.25 -14.62
C SER A 80 -7.61 -9.17 -14.24
N TYR A 81 -8.12 -8.05 -13.73
CA TYR A 81 -7.33 -7.02 -13.08
C TYR A 81 -7.64 -7.02 -11.58
N GLU A 82 -6.60 -7.10 -10.76
CA GLU A 82 -6.73 -7.29 -9.32
C GLU A 82 -5.83 -6.34 -8.55
N THR A 83 -6.30 -5.94 -7.38
CA THR A 83 -5.47 -5.33 -6.35
C THR A 83 -5.37 -6.30 -5.19
N TRP A 84 -4.14 -6.61 -4.78
CA TRP A 84 -3.88 -7.53 -3.69
C TRP A 84 -3.32 -6.75 -2.51
N HIS A 85 -3.99 -6.81 -1.36
CA HIS A 85 -3.56 -6.15 -0.13
C HIS A 85 -2.99 -7.19 0.83
N SER A 86 -1.77 -6.98 1.30
CA SER A 86 -1.10 -7.86 2.27
C SER A 86 -1.03 -9.34 1.84
N VAL A 87 -1.05 -9.64 0.54
CA VAL A 87 -1.03 -10.99 -0.02
C VAL A 87 -0.11 -11.09 -1.23
N GLY A 88 0.44 -12.29 -1.45
CA GLY A 88 1.30 -12.58 -2.58
C GLY A 88 2.79 -12.36 -2.32
N SER A 89 3.60 -12.78 -3.29
CA SER A 89 5.06 -12.73 -3.26
C SER A 89 5.58 -11.31 -3.20
N LEU A 90 4.92 -10.37 -3.88
CA LEU A 90 5.28 -8.95 -3.84
C LEU A 90 5.08 -8.34 -2.44
N ALA A 91 4.20 -8.92 -1.62
CA ALA A 91 3.94 -8.45 -0.27
C ALA A 91 5.01 -8.89 0.75
N THR A 92 6.08 -9.60 0.36
CA THR A 92 7.14 -10.09 1.28
C THR A 92 8.54 -9.82 0.76
N ALA A 93 9.53 -9.59 1.64
CA ALA A 93 10.94 -9.44 1.23
C ALA A 93 11.45 -10.65 0.43
N LYS A 94 11.11 -11.87 0.89
CA LYS A 94 11.56 -13.13 0.27
C LYS A 94 10.96 -13.32 -1.12
N GLY A 95 9.68 -12.99 -1.29
CA GLY A 95 9.03 -13.05 -2.60
C GLY A 95 9.61 -11.99 -3.55
N LEU A 96 9.75 -10.75 -3.07
CA LEU A 96 10.40 -9.67 -3.84
C LEU A 96 11.81 -10.05 -4.29
N GLU A 97 12.65 -10.62 -3.44
CA GLU A 97 14.00 -11.07 -3.81
C GLU A 97 13.99 -12.07 -4.98
N LYS A 98 13.00 -12.97 -5.04
CA LYS A 98 12.85 -13.92 -6.14
C LYS A 98 12.41 -13.23 -7.43
N VAL A 99 11.44 -12.33 -7.36
CA VAL A 99 10.84 -11.72 -8.55
C VAL A 99 11.61 -10.52 -9.08
N PHE A 100 12.39 -9.83 -8.25
CA PHE A 100 13.23 -8.70 -8.65
C PHE A 100 14.32 -9.09 -9.66
N SER A 101 14.75 -10.35 -9.66
CA SER A 101 15.67 -10.88 -10.68
C SER A 101 15.04 -11.01 -12.08
N LYS A 102 13.72 -10.84 -12.18
CA LYS A 102 12.90 -11.05 -13.39
C LYS A 102 12.03 -9.83 -13.71
N VAL A 103 12.48 -8.63 -13.35
CA VAL A 103 11.76 -7.39 -13.70
C VAL A 103 11.73 -7.26 -15.21
N GLY A 104 10.53 -7.35 -15.77
CA GLY A 104 10.27 -7.19 -17.19
C GLY A 104 10.04 -5.73 -17.57
N GLU A 105 9.43 -5.52 -18.73
CA GLU A 105 9.04 -4.19 -19.19
C GLU A 105 8.15 -3.46 -18.18
N TYR A 106 8.36 -2.15 -18.07
CA TYR A 106 7.58 -1.25 -17.21
C TYR A 106 7.51 -1.64 -15.73
N ALA A 107 8.56 -2.29 -15.24
CA ALA A 107 8.68 -2.70 -13.84
C ALA A 107 7.67 -3.77 -13.39
N PHE A 108 6.99 -4.44 -14.33
CA PHE A 108 6.16 -5.59 -13.99
C PHE A 108 7.01 -6.80 -13.65
N MET A 109 6.62 -7.48 -12.58
CA MET A 109 7.21 -8.71 -12.10
C MET A 109 6.31 -9.87 -12.49
N GLN A 110 6.89 -10.91 -13.11
CA GLN A 110 6.16 -12.14 -13.39
C GLN A 110 5.75 -12.82 -12.07
N ILE A 111 4.49 -13.21 -11.99
CA ILE A 111 3.90 -13.93 -10.88
C ILE A 111 3.85 -15.40 -11.26
N ALA A 112 4.21 -16.27 -10.32
CA ALA A 112 4.17 -17.70 -10.57
C ALA A 112 2.72 -18.18 -10.77
N ASP A 113 2.50 -19.08 -11.72
CA ASP A 113 1.13 -19.52 -12.08
C ASP A 113 0.43 -20.19 -10.90
N ASP A 114 1.16 -20.96 -10.10
CA ASP A 114 0.65 -21.61 -8.89
C ASP A 114 0.20 -20.58 -7.84
N GLU A 115 0.96 -19.49 -7.65
CA GLU A 115 0.55 -18.36 -6.82
C GLU A 115 -0.71 -17.68 -7.36
N TRP A 116 -0.74 -17.37 -8.66
CA TRP A 116 -1.91 -16.74 -9.29
C TRP A 116 -3.17 -17.59 -9.12
N ILE A 117 -3.06 -18.91 -9.36
CA ILE A 117 -4.16 -19.87 -9.21
C ILE A 117 -4.57 -20.00 -7.76
N ALA A 118 -3.63 -20.13 -6.82
CA ALA A 118 -3.92 -20.27 -5.40
C ALA A 118 -4.69 -19.07 -4.87
N VAL A 119 -4.18 -17.85 -5.11
CA VAL A 119 -4.87 -16.61 -4.71
C VAL A 119 -6.23 -16.53 -5.36
N GLY A 120 -6.35 -17.00 -6.61
CA GLY A 120 -7.63 -17.14 -7.33
C GLY A 120 -8.64 -18.07 -6.67
N LYS A 121 -8.18 -19.09 -5.95
CA LYS A 121 -9.04 -20.00 -5.18
C LYS A 121 -9.30 -19.51 -3.75
N GLY A 122 -8.87 -18.29 -3.43
CA GLY A 122 -9.03 -17.70 -2.10
C GLY A 122 -8.06 -18.30 -1.09
N ASN A 123 -6.89 -18.77 -1.51
CA ASN A 123 -5.87 -19.31 -0.62
C ASN A 123 -4.46 -18.84 -0.98
N TYR A 124 -3.64 -18.50 0.00
CA TYR A 124 -2.22 -18.24 -0.23
C TYR A 124 -1.38 -18.74 0.94
N ASN A 125 -0.39 -19.60 0.69
CA ASN A 125 0.49 -20.17 1.72
C ASN A 125 -0.27 -20.75 2.93
N GLY A 126 -1.40 -21.42 2.70
CA GLY A 126 -2.22 -22.02 3.75
C GLY A 126 -3.09 -21.03 4.54
N GLN A 127 -3.18 -19.77 4.10
CA GLN A 127 -4.07 -18.75 4.65
C GLN A 127 -5.26 -18.54 3.71
N ASP A 128 -6.45 -18.37 4.29
CA ASP A 128 -7.62 -17.95 3.53
C ASP A 128 -7.48 -16.49 3.11
N VAL A 129 -7.75 -16.23 1.84
CA VAL A 129 -7.67 -14.90 1.22
C VAL A 129 -9.04 -14.56 0.68
N ALA A 130 -9.70 -13.56 1.28
CA ALA A 130 -10.95 -13.08 0.75
C ALA A 130 -10.75 -12.51 -0.66
N ARG A 131 -11.55 -12.96 -1.62
CA ARG A 131 -11.62 -12.37 -2.96
C ARG A 131 -12.92 -11.60 -3.11
N ILE A 132 -12.81 -10.31 -3.39
CA ILE A 132 -13.94 -9.39 -3.33
C ILE A 132 -14.11 -8.77 -4.71
N HIS A 133 -15.31 -8.90 -5.27
CA HIS A 133 -15.63 -8.20 -6.51
C HIS A 133 -15.73 -6.70 -6.24
N LEU A 134 -15.31 -5.86 -7.20
CA LEU A 134 -15.36 -4.40 -7.06
C LEU A 134 -16.73 -3.86 -6.63
N ASP A 135 -17.83 -4.46 -7.09
CA ASP A 135 -19.18 -4.02 -6.70
C ASP A 135 -19.48 -4.20 -5.20
N ASP A 136 -18.83 -5.15 -4.53
CA ASP A 136 -18.97 -5.34 -3.09
C ASP A 136 -18.05 -4.38 -2.31
N VAL A 137 -16.89 -4.03 -2.88
CA VAL A 137 -16.04 -2.95 -2.36
C VAL A 137 -16.78 -1.61 -2.40
N LYS A 138 -17.52 -1.32 -3.48
CA LYS A 138 -18.36 -0.12 -3.59
C LYS A 138 -19.41 -0.01 -2.48
N LYS A 139 -19.84 -1.15 -1.91
CA LYS A 139 -20.78 -1.21 -0.77
C LYS A 139 -20.09 -1.11 0.60
N GLY A 140 -18.75 -1.05 0.64
CA GLY A 140 -17.96 -1.03 1.88
C GLY A 140 -17.81 -2.39 2.57
N SER A 141 -18.19 -3.49 1.90
CA SER A 141 -18.08 -4.84 2.47
C SER A 141 -16.68 -5.42 2.24
N VAL A 142 -15.71 -4.96 3.03
CA VAL A 142 -14.30 -5.36 2.89
C VAL A 142 -13.66 -5.72 4.25
N PRO A 143 -12.66 -6.61 4.27
CA PRO A 143 -11.86 -6.89 5.45
C PRO A 143 -11.19 -5.64 6.00
N ALA A 144 -10.88 -5.68 7.30
CA ALA A 144 -10.11 -4.64 7.97
C ALA A 144 -8.74 -4.44 7.30
N ALA A 145 -8.21 -3.22 7.36
CA ALA A 145 -6.90 -2.90 6.82
C ALA A 145 -5.80 -3.79 7.44
N GLY A 146 -4.81 -4.17 6.63
CA GLY A 146 -3.81 -5.14 7.00
C GLY A 146 -4.28 -6.60 6.95
N THR A 147 -5.57 -6.92 6.88
CA THR A 147 -5.99 -8.31 6.61
C THR A 147 -5.66 -8.67 5.16
N PRO A 148 -5.13 -9.87 4.85
CA PRO A 148 -4.93 -10.30 3.47
C PRO A 148 -6.24 -10.43 2.69
N TYR A 149 -6.39 -9.71 1.58
CA TYR A 149 -7.52 -9.86 0.65
C TYR A 149 -7.19 -9.34 -0.75
N THR A 150 -8.04 -9.68 -1.72
CA THR A 150 -7.96 -9.17 -3.08
C THR A 150 -9.25 -8.50 -3.50
N VAL A 151 -9.11 -7.44 -4.29
CA VAL A 151 -10.21 -6.82 -5.04
C VAL A 151 -10.00 -7.15 -6.51
N PHE A 152 -11.03 -7.59 -7.22
CA PHE A 152 -10.90 -7.95 -8.63
C PHE A 152 -12.04 -7.41 -9.51
N ILE A 153 -11.70 -7.26 -10.80
CA ILE A 153 -12.62 -7.02 -11.92
C ILE A 153 -12.19 -7.86 -13.13
N ARG A 154 -13.13 -8.16 -14.02
CA ARG A 154 -12.91 -8.80 -15.31
C ARG A 154 -13.05 -7.78 -16.42
N LEU A 155 -11.92 -7.40 -17.01
CA LEU A 155 -11.85 -6.42 -18.09
C LEU A 155 -12.53 -7.00 -19.34
N GLY A 156 -13.70 -6.47 -19.69
CA GLY A 156 -14.52 -6.93 -20.81
C GLY A 156 -15.87 -7.54 -20.40
N LYS A 157 -16.03 -7.93 -19.14
CA LYS A 157 -17.34 -8.34 -18.58
C LYS A 157 -17.88 -7.32 -17.62
N ASP A 158 -17.02 -6.77 -16.77
CA ASP A 158 -17.41 -5.84 -15.73
C ASP A 158 -17.29 -4.40 -16.25
N LYS A 159 -18.25 -3.54 -15.86
CA LYS A 159 -18.22 -2.11 -16.20
C LYS A 159 -17.41 -1.38 -15.13
N ALA A 160 -16.12 -1.19 -15.40
CA ALA A 160 -15.23 -0.41 -14.55
C ALA A 160 -14.90 0.94 -15.18
N ASN A 161 -14.86 2.00 -14.36
CA ASN A 161 -14.40 3.32 -14.75
C ASN A 161 -12.95 3.52 -14.29
N ILE A 162 -11.99 3.22 -15.16
CA ILE A 162 -10.55 3.39 -14.88
C ILE A 162 -10.03 4.48 -15.81
N ASN A 163 -9.42 5.53 -15.24
CA ASN A 163 -8.98 6.68 -16.00
C ASN A 163 -7.57 6.48 -16.56
N ASP A 164 -7.41 6.61 -17.89
CA ASP A 164 -6.12 6.47 -18.58
C ASP A 164 -5.29 7.75 -18.67
N ARG A 165 -5.81 8.90 -18.22
CA ARG A 165 -5.19 10.22 -18.41
C ARG A 165 -4.06 10.52 -17.43
N GLY A 166 -3.78 9.61 -16.49
CA GLY A 166 -2.70 9.72 -15.52
C GLY A 166 -2.84 10.86 -14.50
N GLN A 167 -3.78 11.79 -14.67
CA GLN A 167 -4.04 12.94 -13.80
C GLN A 167 -5.55 13.06 -13.56
N LEU A 168 -5.94 13.17 -12.29
CA LEU A 168 -7.31 13.14 -11.82
C LEU A 168 -7.67 14.43 -11.07
N THR A 169 -8.80 15.03 -11.42
CA THR A 169 -9.49 16.01 -10.56
C THR A 169 -10.15 15.29 -9.39
N TYR A 170 -10.69 16.02 -8.42
CA TYR A 170 -11.43 15.42 -7.31
C TYR A 170 -12.56 14.50 -7.79
N ASP A 171 -13.40 14.97 -8.72
CA ASP A 171 -14.54 14.20 -9.22
C ASP A 171 -14.08 12.95 -9.96
N THR A 172 -13.06 13.06 -10.82
CA THR A 172 -12.55 11.88 -11.52
C THR A 172 -11.88 10.91 -10.55
N PHE A 173 -11.16 11.39 -9.53
CA PHE A 173 -10.58 10.58 -8.46
C PHE A 173 -11.65 9.79 -7.69
N MET A 174 -12.75 10.44 -7.32
CA MET A 174 -13.84 9.81 -6.58
C MET A 174 -14.69 8.88 -7.45
N SER A 175 -14.65 9.02 -8.78
CA SER A 175 -15.33 8.12 -9.72
C SER A 175 -14.44 6.98 -10.23
N ASP A 176 -13.13 7.04 -9.99
CA ASP A 176 -12.17 6.08 -10.51
C ASP A 176 -12.18 4.78 -9.68
N ASP A 177 -12.43 3.68 -10.37
CA ASP A 177 -12.55 2.35 -9.78
C ASP A 177 -11.19 1.77 -9.39
N ARG A 178 -10.12 2.08 -10.13
CA ARG A 178 -8.75 1.68 -9.75
C ARG A 178 -8.36 2.35 -8.43
N VAL A 179 -8.67 3.62 -8.26
CA VAL A 179 -8.43 4.34 -6.99
C VAL A 179 -9.15 3.65 -5.83
N LEU A 180 -10.40 3.22 -6.04
CA LEU A 180 -11.17 2.49 -5.03
C LEU A 180 -10.54 1.12 -4.71
N MET A 181 -10.12 0.36 -5.73
CA MET A 181 -9.45 -0.92 -5.54
C MET A 181 -8.17 -0.76 -4.73
N ILE A 182 -7.35 0.27 -5.03
CA ILE A 182 -6.09 0.55 -4.30
C ILE A 182 -6.34 1.02 -2.87
N ALA A 183 -7.33 1.89 -2.66
CA ALA A 183 -7.69 2.35 -1.32
C ALA A 183 -8.32 1.24 -0.45
N GLY A 184 -8.87 0.22 -1.10
CA GLY A 184 -9.48 -0.95 -0.48
C GLY A 184 -10.88 -0.73 0.10
N SER A 185 -11.32 0.52 0.27
CA SER A 185 -12.68 0.84 0.73
C SER A 185 -13.11 2.26 0.32
N PRO A 186 -14.43 2.55 0.29
CA PRO A 186 -14.94 3.91 0.08
C PRO A 186 -14.42 4.90 1.12
N ASP A 187 -14.39 4.51 2.40
CA ASP A 187 -13.92 5.36 3.51
C ASP A 187 -12.44 5.72 3.36
N ASN A 188 -11.60 4.74 2.99
CA ASN A 188 -10.18 4.99 2.75
C ASN A 188 -9.98 5.88 1.52
N ARG A 189 -10.78 5.69 0.45
CA ARG A 189 -10.70 6.57 -0.72
C ARG A 189 -11.07 8.00 -0.36
N GLU A 190 -12.11 8.20 0.45
CA GLU A 190 -12.51 9.53 0.91
C GLU A 190 -11.45 10.16 1.85
N ALA A 191 -10.88 9.38 2.76
CA ALA A 191 -9.79 9.82 3.62
C ALA A 191 -8.57 10.26 2.80
N LEU A 192 -8.20 9.47 1.79
CA LEU A 192 -7.13 9.81 0.87
C LEU A 192 -7.45 11.09 0.05
N ALA A 193 -8.68 11.22 -0.44
CA ALA A 193 -9.11 12.42 -1.14
C ALA A 193 -9.02 13.68 -0.26
N LYS A 194 -9.41 13.58 1.03
CA LYS A 194 -9.26 14.69 1.99
C LYS A 194 -7.79 15.07 2.21
N MET A 195 -6.89 14.11 2.26
CA MET A 195 -5.45 14.37 2.41
C MET A 195 -4.86 15.03 1.16
N LEU A 196 -5.30 14.64 -0.04
CA LEU A 196 -4.71 15.14 -1.28
C LEU A 196 -5.34 16.46 -1.76
N PHE A 197 -6.67 16.55 -1.76
CA PHE A 197 -7.42 17.70 -2.29
C PHE A 197 -7.88 18.68 -1.20
N GLY A 198 -7.93 18.24 0.07
CA GLY A 198 -8.42 19.07 1.16
C GLY A 198 -7.51 20.27 1.45
N ARG A 199 -8.05 21.27 2.15
CA ARG A 199 -7.28 22.48 2.49
C ARG A 199 -6.14 22.14 3.46
N LYS A 200 -5.02 22.87 3.32
CA LYS A 200 -3.85 22.75 4.20
C LYS A 200 -4.14 22.96 5.68
N GLU A 201 -5.04 23.88 5.99
CA GLU A 201 -5.50 24.14 7.37
C GLU A 201 -6.20 22.93 8.03
N TYR A 202 -6.73 21.99 7.25
CA TYR A 202 -7.32 20.73 7.73
C TYR A 202 -6.40 19.52 7.50
N GLY A 203 -5.13 19.78 7.17
CA GLY A 203 -4.13 18.76 6.92
C GLY A 203 -4.19 18.10 5.54
N GLY A 204 -4.91 18.70 4.59
CA GLY A 204 -4.79 18.32 3.18
C GLY A 204 -3.65 19.05 2.47
N GLU A 205 -3.40 18.76 1.19
CA GLU A 205 -2.37 19.46 0.41
C GLU A 205 -2.93 20.56 -0.50
N GLY A 206 -4.22 20.54 -0.77
CA GLY A 206 -4.91 21.51 -1.63
C GLY A 206 -4.57 21.35 -3.10
N TRP A 207 -4.17 20.15 -3.54
CA TRP A 207 -3.92 19.90 -4.95
C TRP A 207 -5.21 19.95 -5.76
N SER A 208 -5.16 20.54 -6.95
CA SER A 208 -6.30 20.55 -7.87
C SER A 208 -6.34 19.30 -8.78
N ASN A 209 -5.18 18.68 -8.99
CA ASN A 209 -5.01 17.46 -9.79
C ASN A 209 -4.01 16.53 -9.11
N ILE A 210 -4.28 15.24 -9.18
CA ILE A 210 -3.52 14.16 -8.55
C ILE A 210 -3.18 13.11 -9.60
N GLY A 211 -1.91 12.72 -9.66
CA GLY A 211 -1.48 11.63 -10.51
C GLY A 211 -2.14 10.29 -10.13
N SER A 212 -2.53 9.52 -11.13
CA SER A 212 -3.02 8.14 -11.03
C SER A 212 -2.49 7.35 -12.22
N TYR A 213 -1.20 7.05 -12.20
CA TYR A 213 -0.53 6.47 -13.36
C TYR A 213 -0.58 4.95 -13.34
N HIS A 214 -0.99 4.35 -14.45
CA HIS A 214 -1.02 2.92 -14.63
C HIS A 214 -0.80 2.50 -16.08
N ARG A 215 -0.59 1.20 -16.27
CA ARG A 215 -0.25 0.61 -17.57
C ARG A 215 -1.12 -0.61 -17.87
N ILE A 216 -2.37 -0.57 -17.40
CA ILE A 216 -3.33 -1.68 -17.56
C ILE A 216 -3.55 -2.06 -19.02
N ASN A 217 -3.53 -1.06 -19.91
CA ASN A 217 -3.74 -1.22 -21.35
C ASN A 217 -2.45 -1.52 -22.12
N GLU A 218 -1.27 -1.34 -21.51
CA GLU A 218 0.01 -1.53 -22.19
C GLU A 218 0.57 -2.94 -21.98
N VAL A 219 0.25 -3.56 -20.84
CA VAL A 219 0.72 -4.89 -20.50
C VAL A 219 -0.44 -5.85 -20.65
N GLY A 220 -0.52 -6.49 -21.82
CA GLY A 220 -1.57 -7.45 -22.18
C GLY A 220 -1.72 -8.60 -21.17
N PHE A 221 -2.87 -9.29 -21.24
CA PHE A 221 -3.28 -10.32 -20.27
C PHE A 221 -2.86 -11.72 -20.69
N ASP A 222 -2.35 -11.87 -21.91
CA ASP A 222 -2.25 -13.12 -22.66
C ASP A 222 -1.01 -13.97 -22.28
N ALA A 223 -0.14 -13.40 -21.45
CA ALA A 223 1.05 -14.05 -20.92
C ALA A 223 0.85 -14.52 -19.47
N GLN A 224 1.90 -15.11 -18.89
CA GLN A 224 2.01 -15.33 -17.45
C GLN A 224 1.54 -14.10 -16.66
N ALA A 225 0.83 -14.32 -15.55
CA ALA A 225 0.33 -13.26 -14.69
C ALA A 225 1.47 -12.34 -14.24
N LYS A 226 1.19 -11.04 -14.13
CA LYS A 226 2.18 -10.02 -13.78
C LYS A 226 1.64 -9.14 -12.68
N GLY A 227 2.52 -8.66 -11.83
CA GLY A 227 2.16 -7.72 -10.78
C GLY A 227 3.20 -6.63 -10.60
N ARG A 228 2.81 -5.57 -9.91
CA ARG A 228 3.68 -4.48 -9.49
C ARG A 228 3.17 -3.91 -8.18
N LEU A 229 4.08 -3.38 -7.36
CA LEU A 229 3.68 -2.72 -6.11
C LEU A 229 3.19 -1.30 -6.39
N VAL A 230 2.20 -0.88 -5.60
CA VAL A 230 1.68 0.50 -5.59
C VAL A 230 2.50 1.31 -4.61
N TYR A 231 2.90 2.51 -5.04
CA TYR A 231 3.41 3.51 -4.11
C TYR A 231 2.48 4.72 -4.04
N LEU A 232 2.40 5.27 -2.84
CA LEU A 232 1.66 6.49 -2.51
C LEU A 232 2.65 7.65 -2.49
N ASN A 233 2.40 8.69 -3.27
CA ASN A 233 3.16 9.93 -3.24
C ASN A 233 2.25 11.06 -2.78
N ASN A 234 2.64 11.75 -1.71
CA ASN A 234 1.82 12.80 -1.11
C ASN A 234 1.93 14.16 -1.86
N ASN A 235 2.71 14.23 -2.92
CA ASN A 235 2.72 15.38 -3.85
C ASN A 235 1.65 15.21 -4.94
N SER A 236 1.58 16.13 -5.91
CA SER A 236 0.65 16.06 -7.07
C SER A 236 0.78 14.80 -7.95
N VAL A 237 1.75 13.93 -7.65
CA VAL A 237 1.96 12.64 -8.31
C VAL A 237 1.01 11.56 -7.76
N GLY A 238 0.49 11.69 -6.53
CA GLY A 238 -0.65 10.92 -6.05
C GLY A 238 -0.46 9.41 -5.93
N LEU A 239 -1.22 8.65 -6.70
CA LEU A 239 -1.16 7.19 -6.77
C LEU A 239 -0.37 6.78 -7.99
N VAL A 240 0.69 6.00 -7.80
CA VAL A 240 1.53 5.62 -8.92
C VAL A 240 1.77 4.13 -8.94
N GLY A 241 1.42 3.52 -10.07
CA GLY A 241 1.81 2.16 -10.40
C GLY A 241 2.83 2.10 -11.54
N ASP A 242 3.10 3.18 -12.27
CA ASP A 242 4.02 3.16 -13.44
C ASP A 242 5.47 3.53 -13.11
N GLY A 243 5.82 3.61 -11.82
CA GLY A 243 7.15 4.02 -11.39
C GLY A 243 8.22 3.07 -11.87
N ASN A 244 9.30 3.66 -12.38
CA ASN A 244 10.48 2.91 -12.77
C ASN A 244 11.18 2.37 -11.52
N ILE A 245 11.00 1.08 -11.20
CA ILE A 245 11.74 0.36 -10.13
C ILE A 245 13.27 0.50 -10.29
N ASN A 246 13.74 0.94 -11.44
CA ASN A 246 15.15 1.28 -11.71
C ASN A 246 15.69 2.45 -10.86
N ASN A 247 14.85 3.23 -10.17
CA ASN A 247 15.29 4.00 -9.01
C ASN A 247 15.21 3.08 -7.78
N LEU A 248 16.29 2.34 -7.55
CA LEU A 248 16.46 1.20 -6.63
C LEU A 248 16.20 1.47 -5.14
N TYR A 249 15.47 2.51 -4.76
CA TYR A 249 15.25 2.90 -3.37
C TYR A 249 13.83 2.55 -2.93
N GLY A 250 13.73 1.75 -1.87
CA GLY A 250 12.45 1.50 -1.19
C GLY A 250 12.27 2.40 0.02
N ARG A 251 11.04 2.85 0.26
CA ARG A 251 10.61 3.55 1.47
C ARG A 251 9.34 2.89 2.01
N PHE A 252 9.51 1.98 2.97
CA PHE A 252 8.39 1.28 3.59
C PHE A 252 8.03 1.91 4.92
N VAL A 253 6.74 1.86 5.23
CA VAL A 253 6.21 2.27 6.53
C VAL A 253 5.76 1.01 7.27
N VAL A 254 6.13 0.91 8.54
CA VAL A 254 5.57 -0.09 9.46
C VAL A 254 4.60 0.61 10.41
N VAL A 255 3.43 0.02 10.62
CA VAL A 255 2.37 0.55 11.46
C VAL A 255 1.82 -0.53 12.39
N GLY A 256 1.46 -0.14 13.62
CA GLY A 256 0.83 -1.04 14.58
C GLY A 256 -0.15 -0.30 15.48
N ALA A 257 -1.15 -1.02 15.99
CA ALA A 257 -2.02 -0.53 17.05
C ALA A 257 -1.28 -0.72 18.38
N VAL A 258 -0.91 0.36 19.07
CA VAL A 258 -0.38 0.27 20.42
C VAL A 258 -1.51 -0.20 21.32
N ALA A 259 -1.46 -1.47 21.72
CA ALA A 259 -2.31 -1.97 22.78
C ALA A 259 -2.08 -1.13 24.05
N ARG A 260 -3.15 -0.60 24.64
CA ARG A 260 -3.14 -0.28 26.07
C ARG A 260 -2.83 -1.57 26.80
N GLU A 261 -1.64 -1.71 27.36
CA GLU A 261 -1.41 -2.70 28.41
C GLU A 261 -2.27 -2.31 29.62
N LYS A 262 -3.38 -3.03 29.81
CA LYS A 262 -3.87 -3.33 31.16
C LYS A 262 -2.99 -4.47 31.70
N SER A 263 -1.79 -4.14 32.17
CA SER A 263 -0.97 -5.03 32.97
C SER A 263 -0.08 -4.23 33.92
N ALA A 264 -0.54 -4.12 35.17
CA ALA A 264 0.16 -3.70 36.39
C ALA A 264 0.94 -2.36 36.36
N PRO A 265 1.02 -1.63 37.49
CA PRO A 265 1.81 -0.41 37.57
C PRO A 265 3.30 -0.79 37.60
N LEU A 266 3.90 -1.01 36.43
CA LEU A 266 5.33 -0.81 36.29
C LEU A 266 5.55 0.69 36.18
N SER A 267 6.23 1.24 37.20
CA SER A 267 6.76 2.60 37.21
C SER A 267 7.74 2.77 36.03
N ILE A 268 7.22 2.93 34.83
CA ILE A 268 7.98 3.45 33.70
C ILE A 268 8.08 4.95 33.97
N VAL A 269 9.18 5.34 34.61
CA VAL A 269 9.61 6.73 34.62
C VAL A 269 9.70 7.14 33.16
N GLN A 270 8.76 7.97 32.71
CA GLN A 270 8.79 8.55 31.38
C GLN A 270 10.11 9.30 31.23
N PRO A 271 10.94 9.01 30.21
CA PRO A 271 12.08 9.86 29.94
C PRO A 271 11.56 11.24 29.51
N THR A 272 12.11 12.28 30.11
CA THR A 272 11.77 13.66 29.74
C THR A 272 12.27 13.95 28.32
N LEU A 273 11.70 14.97 27.67
CA LEU A 273 12.05 15.40 26.31
C LEU A 273 13.57 15.66 26.14
N GLU A 274 14.25 16.01 27.23
CA GLU A 274 15.70 16.24 27.29
C GLU A 274 16.53 14.94 27.21
N GLN A 275 15.99 13.79 27.63
CA GLN A 275 16.68 12.50 27.53
C GLN A 275 16.60 11.87 26.12
N THR A 276 15.65 12.32 25.29
CA THR A 276 15.50 11.86 23.90
C THR A 276 16.53 12.48 22.95
N LEU A 277 17.18 13.58 23.33
CA LEU A 277 18.13 14.30 22.47
C LEU A 277 19.61 13.87 22.60
N ALA A 278 19.92 12.81 23.36
CA ALA A 278 21.31 12.36 23.55
C ALA A 278 21.77 11.23 22.62
N VAL A 279 20.93 10.75 21.68
CA VAL A 279 21.29 9.67 20.75
C VAL A 279 21.33 10.20 19.31
N ILE A 280 22.06 11.29 19.09
CA ILE A 280 22.61 11.64 17.79
C ILE A 280 24.05 12.15 18.01
N LYS A 281 24.99 11.19 18.04
CA LYS A 281 26.32 11.32 17.47
C LYS A 281 26.63 10.04 16.73
#